data_AF-A0A932Y1M1-F1
#
_entry.id   AF-A0A932Y1M1-F1
#
_cell.length_a   1.000
_cell.length_b   1.000
_cell.length_c   1.000
_cell.angle_alpha   90.00
_cell.angle_beta   90.00
_cell.angle_gamma   90.00
#
_symmetry.space_group_name_H-M   'P 1'
#
loop_
_entity.id
_entity.type
_entity.pdbx_description
1 polymer ?
#
loop_
_entity_poly.entity_id
_entity_poly.type
_entity_poly.pdbx_seq_one_letter_code
_entity_poly.pdbx_strand_id
1 'polypeptide(L)' 'MSKKRLVVYDDQLLVDLDLIFKAIRDEGGDWQKVEKEMREWLGMVQGMVESE' A
#
# COMPACT_ATOMS: atom_id res chain seq x y z
N MET A 1 5.03 -18.90 -13.37
CA MET A 1 3.88 -18.61 -12.49
C MET A 1 4.08 -17.24 -11.88
N SER A 2 3.65 -16.19 -12.60
CA SER A 2 3.83 -14.81 -12.18
C SER A 2 2.99 -14.56 -10.92
N LYS A 3 3.66 -14.38 -9.78
CA LYS A 3 3.03 -14.00 -8.52
C LYS A 3 2.40 -12.62 -8.74
N LYS A 4 1.10 -12.57 -9.05
CA LYS A 4 0.33 -11.32 -9.09
C LYS A 4 0.31 -10.77 -7.66
N ARG A 5 1.22 -9.82 -7.41
CA ARG A 5 1.26 -9.00 -6.20
C ARG A 5 0.53 -7.72 -6.58
N LEU A 6 -0.49 -7.35 -5.81
CA LEU A 6 -1.39 -6.22 -6.01
C LEU A 6 -2.56 -6.48 -6.98
N VAL A 7 -3.77 -6.42 -6.43
CA VAL A 7 -5.04 -6.33 -7.15
C VAL A 7 -5.68 -5.02 -6.70
N VAL A 8 -5.89 -4.11 -7.64
CA VAL A 8 -6.53 -2.80 -7.41
C VAL A 8 -7.98 -2.92 -7.87
N TYR A 9 -8.94 -2.62 -7.00
CA TYR A 9 -10.36 -2.51 -7.35
C TYR A 9 -10.83 -1.12 -6.96
N ASP A 10 -11.10 -0.26 -7.94
CA ASP A 10 -11.74 1.08 -7.83
C ASP A 10 -11.25 1.93 -6.64
N ASP A 11 -11.76 1.70 -5.42
CA ASP A 11 -11.42 2.45 -4.18
C ASP A 11 -10.65 1.65 -3.11
N GLN A 12 -10.26 0.41 -3.41
CA GLN A 12 -9.68 -0.52 -2.45
C GLN A 12 -8.41 -1.18 -3.00
N LEU A 13 -7.34 -1.06 -2.19
CA LEU A 13 -6.07 -1.71 -2.45
C LEU A 13 -5.96 -2.97 -1.59
N LEU A 14 -5.95 -4.14 -2.23
CA LEU A 14 -5.63 -5.39 -1.54
C LEU A 14 -4.11 -5.46 -1.33
N VAL A 15 -3.68 -5.06 -0.13
CA VAL A 15 -2.29 -5.12 0.31
C VAL A 15 -2.09 -6.34 1.22
N ASP A 16 -0.95 -7.00 1.05
CA ASP A 16 -0.53 -8.10 1.90
C ASP A 16 -0.25 -7.58 3.33
N LEU A 17 -0.87 -8.20 4.34
CA LEU A 17 -0.67 -7.85 5.75
C LEU A 17 0.78 -8.04 6.19
N ASP A 18 1.49 -9.07 5.67
CA ASP A 18 2.89 -9.29 6.00
C ASP A 18 3.78 -8.12 5.51
N LEU A 19 3.39 -7.46 4.41
CA LEU A 19 4.10 -6.29 3.90
C LEU A 19 3.92 -5.08 4.83
N ILE A 20 2.71 -4.87 5.37
CA ILE A 20 2.42 -3.80 6.32
C ILE A 20 3.21 -4.01 7.62
N PHE A 21 3.14 -5.22 8.20
CA PHE A 21 3.85 -5.51 9.46
C PHE A 21 5.37 -5.44 9.31
N LYS A 22 5.89 -5.78 8.13
CA LYS A 22 7.31 -5.60 7.82
C LYS A 22 7.68 -4.12 7.80
N ALA A 23 6.92 -3.27 7.11
CA ALA A 23 7.16 -1.83 7.07
C ALA A 23 7.14 -1.20 8.48
N ILE A 24 6.17 -1.57 9.32
CA ILE A 24 6.09 -1.12 10.73
C ILE A 24 7.32 -1.56 11.51
N ARG A 25 7.79 -2.81 11.32
CA ARG A 25 8.97 -3.33 12.02
C ARG A 25 10.26 -2.65 11.55
N ASP A 26 10.38 -2.37 10.25
CA ASP A 26 11.53 -1.72 9.63
C ASP A 26 11.63 -0.23 10.06
N GLU A 27 10.50 0.43 10.31
CA GLU A 27 10.40 1.80 10.86
C GLU A 27 10.49 1.84 12.41
N GLY A 28 10.95 0.76 13.04
CA GLY A 28 11.15 0.71 14.50
C GLY A 28 9.85 0.79 15.32
N GLY A 29 8.72 0.43 14.72
CA GLY A 29 7.40 0.47 15.36
C GLY A 29 6.64 1.78 15.20
N ASP A 30 7.14 2.73 14.40
CA ASP A 30 6.43 3.97 14.08
C ASP A 30 5.28 3.72 13.08
N TRP A 31 4.20 3.13 13.59
CA TRP A 31 3.01 2.81 12.81
C TRP A 31 2.31 4.06 12.26
N GLN A 32 2.47 5.24 12.88
CA GLN A 32 1.86 6.48 12.41
C GLN A 32 2.54 6.98 11.14
N LYS A 33 3.87 6.89 11.09
CA LYS A 33 4.63 7.20 9.88
C LYS A 33 4.28 6.24 8.74
N VAL A 34 4.21 4.93 9.02
CA VAL A 34 3.82 3.93 8.03
C VAL A 34 2.39 4.14 7.52
N GLU A 35 1.44 4.50 8.39
CA GLU A 35 0.08 4.82 7.96
C GLU A 35 0.06 6.02 7.02
N LYS A 36 0.82 7.08 7.34
CA LYS A 36 0.91 8.28 6.50
C LYS A 36 1.47 7.94 5.11
N GLU A 37 2.57 7.21 5.06
CA GLU A 37 3.21 6.79 3.80
C GLU A 37 2.29 5.90 2.95
N MET A 38 1.54 4.99 3.59
CA MET A 38 0.57 4.15 2.90
C MET A 38 -0.61 4.95 2.32
N ARG A 39 -1.11 5.98 3.03
CA ARG A 39 -2.19 6.85 2.53
C ARG A 39 -1.72 7.69 1.35
N GLU A 40 -0.50 8.23 1.40
CA GLU A 40 0.10 8.96 0.28
C GLU A 40 0.30 8.05 -0.94
N TRP A 41 0.77 6.82 -0.72
CA TRP A 41 0.93 5.84 -1.80
C TRP A 41 -0.41 5.44 -2.43
N LEU A 42 -1.45 5.22 -1.62
CA LEU A 42 -2.79 4.94 -2.12
C LEU A 42 -3.31 6.08 -3.00
N GLY A 43 -3.16 7.33 -2.57
CA GLY A 43 -3.59 8.50 -3.35
C GLY A 43 -2.85 8.64 -4.68
N MET A 44 -1.54 8.34 -4.71
CA MET A 44 -0.77 8.32 -5.97
C MET A 44 -1.25 7.22 -6.91
N VAL A 45 -1.51 6.02 -6.40
CA VAL A 45 -1.99 4.89 -7.21
C VAL A 45 -3.39 5.17 -7.76
N GLN A 46 -4.30 5.71 -6.95
CA GLN A 46 -5.65 6.10 -7.39
C GLN A 46 -5.58 7.16 -8.50
N GLY A 47 -4.78 8.21 -8.32
CA GLY A 47 -4.59 9.24 -9.35
C GLY A 47 -4.00 8.71 -10.66
N MET A 48 -3.14 7.70 -10.61
CA MET A 48 -2.63 7.03 -11.82
C MET A 48 -3.70 6.19 -12.53
N VAL A 49 -4.58 5.51 -11.77
CA VAL A 49 -5.65 4.67 -12.33
C VAL A 49 -6.78 5.51 -12.93
N GLU A 50 -7.12 6.67 -12.35
CA GLU A 50 -8.11 7.60 -12.92
C GLU A 50 -7.63 8.34 -14.19
N SER A 51 -6.33 8.26 -14.50
CA SER A 51 -5.71 8.95 -15.64
C SER A 51 -5.61 8.09 -16.92
N GLU A 52 -6.04 6.83 -16.88
CA GLU A 52 -6.12 5.91 -18.05
C GLU A 52 -7.54 5.72 -18.59
#